data_AF-A0A183EZ27-F1
#
_entry.id   AF-A0A183EZ27-F1
#
_cell.length_a   1.000
_cell.length_b   1.000
_cell.length_c   1.000
_cell.angle_alpha   90.00
_cell.angle_beta   90.00
_cell.angle_gamma   90.00
#
_symmetry.space_group_name_H-M   'P 1'
#
loop_
_entity.id
_entity.type
_entity.pdbx_description
1 polymer ?
#
loop_
_entity_poly.entity_id
_entity_poly.type
_entity_poly.pdbx_seq_one_letter_code
_entity_poly.pdbx_strand_id
1 'polypeptide(L)' 'MTVTDQTPMETVIDMFRKLGLRQVLVTRNGRLLGIITKKDILHFMKMGDTIESHPF' A
#
# COMPACT_ATOMS: atom_id res chain seq x y z
N MET A 1 9.10 -4.58 -8.48
CA MET A 1 9.02 -3.11 -8.40
C MET A 1 9.33 -2.68 -6.99
N THR A 2 10.06 -1.59 -6.81
CA THR A 2 10.46 -1.02 -5.52
C THR A 2 9.86 0.38 -5.38
N VAL A 3 9.48 0.75 -4.16
CA VAL A 3 9.09 2.12 -3.79
C VAL A 3 9.92 2.57 -2.60
N THR A 4 9.91 3.87 -2.34
CA THR A 4 10.49 4.42 -1.12
C THR A 4 9.44 4.46 -0.02
N ASP A 5 9.88 4.46 1.22
CA ASP A 5 9.01 4.65 2.39
C ASP A 5 8.36 6.06 2.46
N GLN A 6 8.79 6.98 1.61
CA GLN A 6 8.19 8.31 1.44
C GLN A 6 7.12 8.34 0.34
N THR A 7 6.90 7.23 -0.37
CA THR A 7 5.89 7.15 -1.44
C THR A 7 4.49 7.13 -0.82
N PRO A 8 3.59 8.07 -1.18
CA PRO A 8 2.24 8.10 -0.62
C PRO A 8 1.46 6.82 -0.86
N MET A 9 0.66 6.41 0.13
CA MET A 9 -0.09 5.15 0.07
C MET A 9 -1.06 5.10 -1.11
N GLU A 10 -1.71 6.22 -1.44
CA GLU A 10 -2.60 6.34 -2.60
C GLU A 10 -1.87 6.01 -3.91
N THR A 11 -0.64 6.51 -4.08
CA THR A 11 0.20 6.18 -5.24
C THR A 11 0.53 4.69 -5.28
N VAL A 12 0.80 4.06 -4.13
CA VAL A 12 1.04 2.61 -4.04
C VAL A 12 -0.21 1.85 -4.49
N ILE A 13 -1.39 2.21 -3.98
CA ILE A 13 -2.66 1.59 -4.38
C ILE A 13 -2.90 1.71 -5.89
N ASP A 14 -2.65 2.90 -6.44
CA ASP A 14 -2.77 3.16 -7.88
C ASP A 14 -1.82 2.30 -8.72
N MET A 15 -0.57 2.12 -8.28
CA MET A 15 0.38 1.23 -8.95
C MET A 15 -0.12 -0.22 -8.96
N PHE A 16 -0.66 -0.72 -7.84
CA PHE A 16 -1.25 -2.06 -7.78
C PHE A 16 -2.43 -2.22 -8.75
N ARG A 17 -3.31 -1.22 -8.85
CA ARG A 17 -4.49 -1.25 -9.74
C ARG A 17 -4.10 -1.14 -11.21
N LYS A 18 -3.26 -0.16 -11.57
CA LYS A 18 -2.90 0.18 -12.96
C LYS A 18 -1.92 -0.83 -13.56
N LEU A 19 -0.97 -1.34 -12.78
CA LEU A 19 0.09 -2.22 -13.27
C LEU A 19 -0.16 -3.71 -12.93
N GLY A 20 -1.24 -4.03 -12.23
CA GLY A 20 -1.57 -5.41 -11.87
C GLY A 20 -0.57 -6.08 -10.92
N LEU A 21 0.11 -5.28 -10.08
CA LEU A 21 1.15 -5.78 -9.19
C LEU A 21 0.58 -6.74 -8.14
N ARG A 22 1.37 -7.75 -7.79
CA ARG A 22 1.07 -8.66 -6.66
C ARG A 22 1.78 -8.24 -5.38
N GLN A 23 2.93 -7.57 -5.52
CA GLN A 23 3.75 -7.11 -4.42
C GLN A 23 4.68 -5.97 -4.85
N VAL A 24 5.09 -5.16 -3.88
CA VAL A 24 6.08 -4.09 -4.02
C VAL A 24 7.04 -4.15 -2.83
N LEU A 25 8.32 -3.92 -3.08
CA LEU A 25 9.33 -3.79 -2.02
C LEU A 25 9.43 -2.35 -1.55
N VAL A 26 9.48 -2.13 -0.23
CA VAL A 26 9.67 -0.80 0.36
C VAL A 26 11.14 -0.66 0.76
N THR A 27 11.75 0.45 0.35
CA THR A 27 13.16 0.74 0.60
C THR A 27 13.33 2.12 1.22
N ARG A 28 14.43 2.32 1.94
CA ARG A 28 14.89 3.64 2.41
C ARG A 28 16.40 3.71 2.25
N ASN A 29 16.91 4.71 1.54
CA ASN A 29 18.34 4.90 1.29
C ASN A 29 19.04 3.63 0.76
N GLY A 30 18.41 2.95 -0.20
CA GLY A 30 18.94 1.72 -0.80
C GLY A 30 18.84 0.47 0.07
N ARG A 31 18.35 0.56 1.31
CA ARG A 31 18.12 -0.60 2.19
C ARG A 31 16.68 -1.09 2.07
N LEU A 32 16.51 -2.40 1.95
CA LEU A 32 15.19 -3.04 1.99
C LEU A 32 14.61 -2.93 3.41
N LEU A 33 13.41 -2.38 3.53
CA LEU A 33 12.68 -2.28 4.78
C LEU A 33 11.61 -3.36 4.91
N GLY A 34 10.98 -3.75 3.79
CA GLY A 34 9.91 -4.74 3.82
C GLY A 34 9.20 -4.90 2.48
N ILE A 35 8.05 -5.55 2.55
CA ILE A 35 7.22 -5.88 1.39
C ILE A 35 5.77 -5.47 1.69
N ILE A 36 5.09 -4.94 0.67
CA ILE A 36 3.65 -4.74 0.67
C ILE A 36 3.09 -5.67 -0.40
N THR A 37 2.08 -6.46 -0.03
CA THR A 37 1.39 -7.38 -0.94
C THR A 37 -0.01 -6.87 -1.27
N LYS A 38 -0.60 -7.42 -2.33
CA LYS A 38 -2.00 -7.13 -2.69
C LYS A 38 -2.97 -7.47 -1.56
N LYS A 39 -2.67 -8.49 -0.73
CA LYS A 39 -3.47 -8.85 0.44
C LYS A 39 -3.46 -7.73 1.48
N ASP A 40 -2.30 -7.12 1.73
CA ASP A 40 -2.14 -6.02 2.68
C ASP A 40 -2.92 -4.79 2.23
N ILE A 41 -2.86 -4.45 0.93
CA ILE A 41 -3.68 -3.38 0.33
C ILE A 41 -5.17 -3.63 0.56
N LEU A 42 -5.66 -4.83 0.24
CA LEU A 42 -7.07 -5.17 0.41
C LEU A 42 -7.51 -5.13 1.88
N HIS A 43 -6.63 -5.53 2.80
CA HIS A 43 -6.90 -5.45 4.23
C HIS A 43 -6.97 -4.00 4.72
N PHE A 44 -6.03 -3.17 4.29
CA PHE A 44 -5.98 -1.74 4.62
C PHE A 44 -7.23 -0.99 4.14
N MET A 45 -7.68 -1.24 2.92
CA MET A 45 -8.90 -0.60 2.38
C MET A 45 -10.15 -0.95 3.19
N LYS A 46 -10.31 -2.23 3.58
CA LYS A 46 -11.45 -2.67 4.39
C LYS A 46 -11.50 -2.00 5.77
N MET A 47 -10.34 -1.72 6.36
CA MET A 47 -10.24 -1.00 7.63
C MET A 47 -10.65 0.46 7.48
N GLY A 48 -10.29 1.12 6.36
CA GLY A 48 -10.70 2.49 6.07
C GLY A 48 -12.22 2.67 6.00
N ASP A 49 -12.91 1.75 5.31
CA ASP A 49 -14.38 1.79 5.16
C ASP A 49 -15.14 1.63 6.49
N THR A 50 -14.51 1.00 7.49
CA THR A 50 -15.11 0.78 8.81
C THR A 50 -15.06 2.05 9.68
N ILE A 51 -14.11 2.96 9.44
CA ILE A 51 -13.93 4.17 10.25
C ILE A 51 -14.91 5.28 9.81
N GLU A 52 -15.28 5.33 8.52
CA GLU A 52 -16.23 6.34 8.01
C GLU A 52 -17.71 6.01 8.31
N SER A 53 -18.03 4.76 8.67
CA SER A 53 -19.42 4.30 8.84
C SER A 53 -20.01 4.46 10.25
N HIS A 54 -19.25 4.98 11.22
CA HIS A 54 -19.77 5.27 12.57
C HIS A 54 -19.32 6.67 13.06
N PRO A 55 -19.96 7.74 12.58
CA PRO A 55 -19.91 9.02 13.27
C PRO A 55 -20.79 8.91 14.54
N PHE A 56 -20.21 9.24 15.70
CA PHE A 56 -21.01 9.60 16.86
C PHE A 56 -21.84 10.87 16.55
#